data_AF-A0A973J968-F1
#
_entry.id   AF-A0A973J968-F1
#
_cell.length_a   1.000
_cell.length_b   1.000
_cell.length_c   1.000
_cell.angle_alpha   90.00
_cell.angle_beta   90.00
_cell.angle_gamma   90.00
#
_symmetry.space_group_name_H-M   'P 1'
#
loop_
_entity.id
_entity.type
_entity.pdbx_description
1 polymer ?
#
loop_
_entity_poly.entity_id
_entity_poly.type
_entity_poly.pdbx_seq_one_letter_code
_entity_poly.pdbx_strand_id
1 'polypeptide(L)'
;METNKARRFNIQPSTFNISAAILAGLCWAGALALLGFGGLGPDLPLSSPWRLGYYGLVLAAGLLTFGPVEYALAMPGLTVEGVVGAVLLLYGLAFVPPPSDWLLA
;
A
#
# COMPACT_ATOMS: atom_id res chain seq x y z
N MET A 1 44.03 -10.71 13.59
CA MET A 1 42.80 -10.15 14.20
C MET A 1 42.11 -9.29 13.15
N GLU A 2 40.78 -9.37 13.06
CA GLU A 2 39.91 -8.61 12.12
C GLU A 2 39.62 -9.18 10.73
N THR A 3 39.25 -10.46 10.65
CA THR A 3 38.47 -11.02 9.53
C THR A 3 37.03 -11.28 9.97
N ASN A 4 36.25 -10.23 10.27
CA ASN A 4 34.85 -10.39 10.67
C ASN A 4 33.92 -9.23 10.27
N LYS A 5 34.18 -8.60 9.11
CA LYS A 5 33.28 -7.57 8.55
C LYS A 5 32.34 -8.12 7.47
N ALA A 6 32.56 -9.35 7.01
CA ALA A 6 31.66 -10.06 6.10
C ALA A 6 30.55 -10.81 6.89
N ARG A 7 29.90 -10.12 7.84
CA ARG A 7 28.69 -10.63 8.48
C ARG A 7 27.58 -10.60 7.43
N ARG A 8 27.55 -11.70 6.69
CA ARG A 8 26.57 -12.14 5.71
C ARG A 8 25.30 -11.27 5.70
N PHE A 9 25.09 -10.57 4.60
CA PHE A 9 23.75 -10.35 4.04
C PHE A 9 23.17 -11.74 3.69
N ASN A 10 22.86 -12.52 4.72
CA ASN A 10 22.12 -13.76 4.60
C ASN A 10 20.65 -13.37 4.48
N ILE A 11 20.30 -12.73 3.36
CA ILE A 11 18.91 -12.67 2.90
C ILE A 11 18.61 -14.10 2.45
N GLN A 12 18.41 -15.02 3.41
CA GLN A 12 17.67 -16.22 3.10
C GLN A 12 16.30 -15.71 2.65
N PRO A 13 15.84 -16.03 1.43
CA PRO A 13 14.44 -15.88 1.10
C PRO A 13 13.70 -16.90 1.98
N SER A 14 13.53 -16.59 3.26
CA SER A 14 12.65 -17.33 4.14
C SER A 14 11.31 -17.29 3.44
N THR A 15 10.72 -18.44 3.19
CA THR A 15 9.36 -18.66 2.66
C THR A 15 8.32 -17.67 3.19
N PHE A 16 8.56 -17.10 4.37
CA PHE A 16 7.87 -15.98 5.00
C PHE A 16 7.76 -14.68 4.17
N ASN A 17 8.68 -14.39 3.23
CA ASN A 17 8.66 -13.16 2.42
C ASN A 17 7.88 -13.28 1.10
N ILE A 18 7.84 -14.47 0.49
CA ILE A 18 7.16 -14.66 -0.81
C ILE A 18 5.65 -14.63 -0.63
N SER A 19 5.12 -15.25 0.43
CA SER A 19 3.70 -15.20 0.74
C SER A 19 3.23 -13.77 1.00
N ALA A 20 3.98 -13.01 1.80
CA ALA A 20 3.70 -11.59 2.06
C ALA A 20 3.73 -10.77 0.77
N ALA A 21 4.69 -10.99 -0.12
CA ALA A 21 4.77 -10.31 -1.40
C ALA A 21 3.57 -10.65 -2.32
N ILE A 22 3.15 -11.91 -2.39
CA ILE A 22 1.96 -12.33 -3.15
C ILE A 22 0.70 -11.69 -2.57
N LEU A 23 0.53 -11.74 -1.23
CA LEU A 23 -0.60 -11.11 -0.54
C LEU A 23 -0.62 -9.59 -0.75
N ALA A 24 0.53 -8.92 -0.68
CA ALA A 24 0.65 -7.50 -0.99
C ALA A 24 0.21 -7.22 -2.43
N GLY A 25 0.71 -8.00 -3.40
CA GLY A 25 0.34 -7.87 -4.81
C GLY A 25 -1.15 -8.08 -5.05
N LEU A 26 -1.75 -9.08 -4.40
CA LEU A 26 -3.19 -9.32 -4.47
C LEU A 26 -4.00 -8.18 -3.83
N CYS A 27 -3.53 -7.62 -2.71
CA CYS A 27 -4.19 -6.47 -2.09
C CYS A 27 -4.13 -5.23 -2.98
N TRP A 28 -2.99 -4.95 -3.61
CA TRP A 28 -2.83 -3.87 -4.58
C TRP A 28 -3.72 -4.07 -5.81
N ALA A 29 -3.69 -5.27 -6.40
CA ALA A 29 -4.52 -5.60 -7.56
C ALA A 29 -6.01 -5.45 -7.25
N GLY A 30 -6.47 -5.92 -6.08
CA GLY A 30 -7.84 -5.76 -5.63
C GLY A 30 -8.24 -4.31 -5.40
N ALA A 31 -7.38 -3.52 -4.74
CA ALA A 31 -7.62 -2.09 -4.54
C ALA A 31 -7.73 -1.33 -5.88
N LEU A 32 -6.82 -1.58 -6.81
CA LEU A 32 -6.83 -0.95 -8.13
C LEU A 32 -8.02 -1.41 -8.98
N ALA A 33 -8.41 -2.68 -8.89
CA ALA A 33 -9.61 -3.17 -9.56
C ALA A 33 -10.88 -2.49 -9.03
N LEU A 34 -11.00 -2.31 -7.71
CA LEU A 34 -12.10 -1.55 -7.12
C LEU A 34 -12.06 -0.06 -7.50
N LEU A 35 -10.87 0.53 -7.59
CA LEU A 35 -10.72 1.92 -8.03
C LEU A 35 -11.19 2.10 -9.49
N GLY A 36 -10.79 1.21 -10.39
CA GLY A 36 -11.11 1.32 -11.82
C GLY A 36 -12.52 0.84 -12.18
N PHE A 37 -13.05 -0.17 -11.49
CA PHE A 37 -14.28 -0.86 -11.89
C PHE A 37 -15.34 -0.94 -10.77
N GLY A 38 -14.98 -0.66 -9.52
CA GLY A 38 -15.85 -0.85 -8.36
C GLY A 38 -16.87 0.25 -8.12
N GLY A 39 -16.94 1.28 -8.98
CA GLY A 39 -17.87 2.40 -8.83
C GLY A 39 -17.65 3.19 -7.53
N LEU A 40 -16.39 3.27 -7.09
CA LEU A 40 -16.02 4.09 -5.94
C LEU A 40 -16.19 5.56 -6.32
N GLY A 41 -16.89 6.30 -5.47
CA GLY A 41 -17.12 7.73 -5.66
C GLY A 41 -17.48 8.42 -4.35
N PRO A 42 -17.45 9.76 -4.33
CA PRO A 42 -17.73 10.55 -3.13
C PRO A 42 -19.13 10.32 -2.57
N ASP A 43 -20.11 10.00 -3.42
CA ASP A 43 -21.51 9.76 -3.04
C ASP A 43 -21.72 8.41 -2.33
N LEU A 44 -20.72 7.52 -2.34
CA LEU A 44 -20.83 6.20 -1.75
C LEU A 44 -20.76 6.30 -0.21
N PRO A 45 -21.74 5.77 0.55
CA PRO A 45 -21.78 5.91 2.00
C PRO A 45 -20.54 5.28 2.66
N LEU A 46 -20.10 5.85 3.79
CA LEU A 46 -18.92 5.39 4.53
C LEU A 46 -19.04 3.92 5.00
N SER A 47 -20.26 3.48 5.32
CA SER A 47 -20.55 2.10 5.72
C SER A 47 -20.72 1.14 4.54
N SER A 48 -20.55 1.60 3.30
CA SER A 48 -20.65 0.74 2.12
C SER A 48 -19.60 -0.38 2.19
N PRO A 49 -20.00 -1.65 2.01
CA PRO A 49 -19.07 -2.78 2.01
C PRO A 49 -17.93 -2.60 1.01
N TRP A 50 -18.20 -1.98 -0.15
CA TRP A 50 -17.18 -1.71 -1.17
C TRP A 50 -16.14 -0.69 -0.72
N ARG A 51 -16.59 0.37 -0.03
CA ARG A 51 -15.71 1.43 0.48
C ARG A 51 -14.85 0.91 1.63
N LEU A 52 -15.44 0.14 2.55
CA LEU A 52 -14.72 -0.52 3.63
C LEU A 52 -13.71 -1.55 3.11
N GLY A 53 -14.12 -2.36 2.12
CA GLY A 53 -13.24 -3.32 1.45
C GLY A 53 -12.05 -2.63 0.78
N TYR A 54 -12.30 -1.53 0.08
CA TYR A 54 -11.24 -0.71 -0.53
C TYR A 54 -10.25 -0.19 0.52
N TYR A 55 -10.72 0.42 1.61
CA TYR A 55 -9.82 0.91 2.66
C TYR A 55 -9.02 -0.21 3.32
N GLY A 56 -9.66 -1.35 3.59
CA GLY A 56 -8.99 -2.52 4.12
C GLY A 56 -7.90 -3.04 3.18
N LEU A 57 -8.17 -3.12 1.87
CA LEU A 57 -7.20 -3.55 0.86
C LEU A 57 -6.01 -2.60 0.76
N VAL A 58 -6.25 -1.29 0.74
CA VAL A 58 -5.18 -0.28 0.66
C VAL A 58 -4.29 -0.30 1.90
N LEU A 59 -4.89 -0.37 3.10
CA LEU A 59 -4.15 -0.49 4.36
C LEU A 59 -3.32 -1.78 4.41
N ALA A 60 -3.94 -2.92 4.07
CA ALA A 60 -3.25 -4.20 4.04
C ALA A 60 -2.11 -4.19 3.03
N ALA A 61 -2.34 -3.67 1.82
CA ALA A 61 -1.33 -3.56 0.78
C ALA A 61 -0.13 -2.73 1.25
N GLY A 62 -0.37 -1.56 1.86
CA GLY A 62 0.68 -0.71 2.41
C GLY A 62 1.47 -1.41 3.52
N LEU A 63 0.79 -2.00 4.51
CA LEU A 63 1.45 -2.69 5.62
C LEU A 63 2.29 -3.88 5.15
N LEU A 64 1.74 -4.70 4.25
CA LEU A 64 2.43 -5.86 3.69
C LEU A 64 3.60 -5.47 2.78
N THR A 65 3.56 -4.28 2.17
CA THR A 65 4.65 -3.78 1.33
C THR A 65 5.75 -3.16 2.17
N PHE A 66 5.42 -2.20 3.03
CA PHE A 66 6.40 -1.37 3.69
C PHE A 66 6.93 -1.98 5.00
N GLY A 67 6.14 -2.79 5.72
CA GLY A 67 6.58 -3.45 6.95
C GLY A 67 7.82 -4.33 6.78
N PRO A 68 7.83 -5.26 5.80
CA PRO A 68 9.02 -6.07 5.51
C PRO A 68 10.21 -5.22 5.04
N VAL A 69 9.95 -4.15 4.29
CA VAL A 69 11.00 -3.26 3.75
C VAL A 69 11.64 -2.43 4.86
N GLU A 70 10.85 -1.86 5.77
CA GLU A 70 11.33 -1.16 6.97
C GLU A 70 12.24 -2.05 7.80
N TYR A 71 11.80 -3.30 8.03
CA TYR A 71 12.59 -4.27 8.77
C TYR A 71 13.90 -4.64 8.05
N ALA A 72 13.84 -4.88 6.74
CA ALA A 72 15.00 -5.29 5.95
C ALA A 72 16.05 -4.17 5.79
N LEU A 73 15.61 -2.91 5.72
CA LEU A 73 16.46 -1.75 5.48
C LEU A 73 16.78 -0.94 6.75
N ALA A 74 16.23 -1.33 7.91
CA ALA A 74 16.36 -0.63 9.18
C ALA A 74 16.01 0.87 9.08
N MET A 75 14.92 1.19 8.38
CA MET A 75 14.43 2.55 8.15
C MET A 75 13.20 2.82 9.03
N PRO A 76 13.36 3.23 10.29
CA PRO A 76 12.26 3.38 11.22
C PRO A 76 11.26 4.42 10.71
N GLY A 77 9.97 4.07 10.71
CA GLY A 77 8.89 4.98 10.30
C GLY A 77 8.50 4.91 8.82
N LEU A 78 9.27 4.19 7.99
CA LEU A 78 8.96 3.99 6.57
C LEU A 78 7.57 3.38 6.35
N THR A 79 7.17 2.44 7.21
CA THR A 79 5.85 1.80 7.13
C THR A 79 4.74 2.82 7.33
N VAL A 80 4.90 3.72 8.31
CA VAL A 80 3.88 4.73 8.61
C VAL A 80 3.78 5.70 7.44
N GLU A 81 4.90 6.28 7.01
CA GLU A 81 4.91 7.24 5.90
C GLU A 81 4.43 6.62 4.59
N GLY A 82 4.88 5.40 4.28
CA GLY A 82 4.49 4.67 3.07
C GLY A 82 3.01 4.31 3.05
N VAL A 83 2.47 3.82 4.17
CA VAL A 83 1.05 3.50 4.31
C VAL A 83 0.21 4.77 4.22
N VAL A 84 0.55 5.82 4.97
CA VAL A 84 -0.18 7.09 4.96
C VAL A 84 -0.15 7.70 3.56
N GLY A 85 1.00 7.74 2.91
CA GLY A 85 1.14 8.24 1.54
C GLY A 85 0.30 7.46 0.54
N ALA A 86 0.33 6.12 0.60
CA ALA A 86 -0.50 5.25 -0.23
C ALA A 86 -2.00 5.50 -0.02
N VAL A 87 -2.44 5.58 1.25
CA VAL A 87 -3.83 5.86 1.61
C VAL A 87 -4.27 7.22 1.09
N LEU A 88 -3.47 8.27 1.30
CA LEU A 88 -3.79 9.63 0.84
C LEU A 88 -3.87 9.71 -0.69
N LEU A 89 -2.91 9.10 -1.39
CA LEU A 89 -2.89 9.07 -2.86
C LEU A 89 -4.14 8.38 -3.40
N LEU A 90 -4.43 7.17 -2.92
CA LEU A 90 -5.54 6.37 -3.39
C LEU A 90 -6.91 6.93 -2.96
N TYR A 91 -6.99 7.52 -1.76
CA TYR A 91 -8.17 8.28 -1.35
C TYR A 91 -8.41 9.47 -2.28
N GLY A 92 -7.36 10.20 -2.63
CA GLY A 92 -7.41 11.30 -3.58
C GLY A 92 -8.01 10.85 -4.92
N LEU A 93 -7.44 9.79 -5.50
CA LEU A 93 -7.91 9.24 -6.77
C LEU A 93 -9.35 8.72 -6.73
N ALA A 94 -9.79 8.17 -5.60
CA ALA A 94 -11.11 7.55 -5.47
C ALA A 94 -12.24 8.54 -5.15
N PHE A 95 -11.95 9.60 -4.38
CA PHE A 95 -12.98 10.42 -3.75
C PHE A 95 -12.83 11.92 -3.97
N VAL A 96 -11.66 12.41 -4.42
CA VAL A 96 -11.52 13.83 -4.74
C VAL A 96 -12.01 14.04 -6.17
N PRO A 97 -13.03 14.87 -6.38
CA PRO A 97 -13.52 15.15 -7.73
C PRO A 97 -12.40 15.78 -8.57
N PRO A 98 -12.31 15.45 -9.86
CA PRO A 98 -11.37 16.11 -10.74
C PRO A 98 -11.65 17.62 -10.75
N PRO A 99 -10.62 18.47 -10.84
CA PRO A 99 -10.82 19.91 -10.93
C PRO A 99 -11.66 20.21 -12.18
N SER A 100 -12.87 20.75 -11.99
CA SER A 100 -13.78 21.12 -13.07
C SER A 100 -13.59 22.58 -13.48
N ASP A 101 -13.72 22.83 -14.79
CA ASP A 101 -13.84 24.08 -15.56
C ASP A 101 -12.86 25.25 -15.30
N TRP A 102 -12.47 25.58 -14.08
CA TRP A 102 -11.59 26.75 -13.81
C TRP A 102 -10.10 26.50 -14.09
N LEU A 103 -9.68 25.23 -14.20
CA LEU A 103 -8.30 24.83 -14.45
C LEU A 103 -8.00 24.59 -15.94
N LEU A 104 -9.05 24.53 -16.77
CA LEU A 104 -8.98 24.36 -18.23
C LEU A 104 -9.50 25.59 -19.00
N ALA A 105 -9.97 26.63 -18.29
CA ALA A 105 -10.36 27.92 -18.86
C ALA A 105 -9.18 28.90 -18.85
#